data_AF-A0A6B1D9N6-F1
#
_entry.id   AF-A0A6B1D9N6-F1
#
_cell.length_a   1.000
_cell.length_b   1.000
_cell.length_c   1.000
_cell.angle_alpha   90.00
_cell.angle_beta   90.00
_cell.angle_gamma   90.00
#
_symmetry.space_group_name_H-M   'P 1'
#
loop_
_entity.id
_entity.type
_entity.pdbx_description
1 polymer ?
#
loop_
_entity_poly.entity_id
_entity_poly.type
_entity_poly.pdbx_seq_one_letter_code
_entity_poly.pdbx_strand_id
1 'polypeptide(L)'
;MSLFTSNRERRLWLWTLAVVVAIYSTLGLARTLAGHLRTHGLLEALFMVSFLLVGAVILAYGLKARPGGLEIGVALGVAAVYILVFVRMATPEERTHLIEYGVLSVFIYEALKERASHGRRVPVPALVAVIAASLIGLIDENIQAYLPNRAYDERDLLFNVLAAVMAVVSSMALSYARRWRFRNTPD
;
A
#
# COMPACT_ATOMS: atom_id res chain seq x y z
N MET A 1 18.26 24.77 -5.99
CA MET A 1 17.69 24.02 -4.85
C MET A 1 17.46 22.58 -5.29
N SER A 2 17.91 21.58 -4.53
CA SER A 2 17.62 20.16 -4.86
C SER A 2 16.12 19.88 -4.72
N LEU A 3 15.55 19.11 -5.65
CA LEU A 3 14.15 18.66 -5.60
C LEU A 3 13.88 17.69 -4.43
N PHE A 4 14.89 16.90 -4.06
CA PHE A 4 14.85 15.91 -2.97
C PHE A 4 15.79 16.31 -1.83
N THR A 5 15.43 15.97 -0.61
CA THR A 5 16.23 16.22 0.60
C THR A 5 17.20 15.09 0.89
N SER A 6 16.92 13.86 0.44
CA SER A 6 17.81 12.70 0.61
C SER A 6 17.73 11.71 -0.56
N ASN A 7 18.74 10.84 -0.71
CA ASN A 7 18.72 9.73 -1.68
C ASN A 7 17.60 8.74 -1.38
N ARG A 8 17.24 8.56 -0.11
CA ARG A 8 16.12 7.71 0.30
C ARG A 8 14.81 8.31 -0.15
N GLU A 9 14.62 9.63 0.02
CA GLU A 9 13.41 10.32 -0.44
C GLU A 9 13.24 10.17 -1.96
N ARG A 10 14.31 10.40 -2.73
CA ARG A 10 14.30 10.21 -4.20
C ARG A 10 13.86 8.80 -4.58
N ARG A 11 14.40 7.78 -3.93
CA ARG A 11 14.06 6.37 -4.19
C ARG A 11 12.60 6.06 -3.84
N LEU A 12 12.08 6.62 -2.75
CA LEU A 12 10.67 6.44 -2.38
C LEU A 12 9.74 7.05 -3.43
N TRP A 13 10.05 8.26 -3.93
CA TRP A 13 9.28 8.86 -5.03
C TRP A 13 9.39 8.08 -6.35
N LEU A 14 10.54 7.50 -6.65
CA LEU A 14 10.68 6.60 -7.80
C LEU A 14 9.80 5.35 -7.65
N TRP A 15 9.71 4.78 -6.45
CA TRP A 15 8.80 3.66 -6.19
C TRP A 15 7.33 4.08 -6.22
N THR A 16 6.97 5.26 -5.69
CA THR A 16 5.64 5.85 -5.87
C THR A 16 5.28 5.95 -7.34
N LEU A 17 6.18 6.51 -8.17
CA LEU A 17 5.97 6.61 -9.61
C LEU A 17 5.84 5.25 -10.27
N ALA A 18 6.69 4.28 -9.91
CA ALA A 18 6.62 2.92 -10.44
C ALA A 18 5.28 2.25 -10.12
N VAL A 19 4.75 2.44 -8.91
CA VAL A 19 3.44 1.93 -8.51
C VAL A 19 2.31 2.63 -9.29
N VAL A 20 2.34 3.95 -9.43
CA VAL A 20 1.33 4.68 -10.22
C VAL A 20 1.33 4.22 -11.68
N VAL A 21 2.51 4.08 -12.27
CA VAL A 21 2.66 3.56 -13.65
C VAL A 21 2.12 2.14 -13.74
N ALA A 22 2.42 1.28 -12.77
CA ALA A 22 1.88 -0.08 -12.72
C ALA A 22 0.35 -0.07 -12.71
N ILE A 23 -0.28 0.66 -11.78
CA ILE A 23 -1.75 0.79 -11.66
C ILE A 23 -2.35 1.24 -13.00
N TYR A 24 -1.88 2.36 -13.56
CA TYR A 24 -2.47 2.90 -14.79
C TYR A 24 -2.23 2.04 -16.02
N SER A 25 -1.08 1.36 -16.09
CA SER A 25 -0.77 0.45 -17.20
C SER A 25 -1.63 -0.83 -17.19
N THR A 26 -2.12 -1.24 -16.00
CA THR A 26 -2.90 -2.46 -15.85
C THR A 26 -4.40 -2.22 -15.98
N LEU A 27 -4.91 -0.99 -15.94
CA LEU A 27 -6.36 -0.70 -15.95
C LEU A 27 -7.14 -1.38 -17.07
N GLY A 28 -6.65 -1.30 -18.31
CA GLY A 28 -7.30 -1.94 -19.46
C GLY A 28 -6.94 -3.40 -19.64
N LEU A 29 -5.76 -3.81 -19.17
CA LEU A 29 -5.16 -5.11 -19.45
C LEU A 29 -5.53 -6.17 -18.40
N ALA A 30 -5.68 -5.77 -17.14
CA ALA A 30 -5.87 -6.65 -15.99
C ALA A 30 -7.10 -7.54 -16.15
N ARG A 31 -8.23 -6.97 -16.60
CA ARG A 31 -9.48 -7.73 -16.78
C ARG A 31 -9.36 -8.79 -17.87
N THR A 32 -8.72 -8.43 -18.99
CA THR A 32 -8.47 -9.36 -20.11
C THR A 32 -7.54 -10.50 -19.69
N LEU A 33 -6.43 -10.19 -19.01
CA LEU A 33 -5.50 -11.19 -18.51
C LEU A 33 -6.15 -12.09 -17.45
N ALA A 34 -6.88 -11.51 -16.50
CA ALA A 34 -7.59 -12.26 -15.47
C ALA A 34 -8.64 -13.20 -16.10
N GLY A 35 -9.37 -12.75 -17.11
CA GLY A 35 -10.29 -13.59 -17.88
C GLY A 35 -9.57 -14.75 -18.55
N HIS A 36 -8.47 -14.48 -19.26
CA HIS A 36 -7.68 -15.51 -19.92
C HIS A 36 -7.11 -16.54 -18.93
N LEU A 37 -6.49 -16.09 -17.83
CA LEU A 37 -5.96 -16.95 -16.77
C LEU A 37 -7.06 -17.78 -16.10
N ARG A 38 -8.24 -17.20 -15.88
CA ARG A 38 -9.38 -17.89 -15.29
C ARG A 38 -9.89 -19.01 -16.20
N THR A 39 -10.01 -18.76 -17.51
CA THR A 39 -10.45 -19.78 -18.46
C THR A 39 -9.50 -20.99 -18.54
N HIS A 40 -8.22 -20.80 -18.22
CA HIS A 40 -7.22 -21.88 -18.19
C HIS A 40 -7.02 -22.50 -16.79
N GLY A 41 -7.80 -22.10 -15.78
CA GLY A 41 -7.65 -22.58 -14.40
C GLY A 41 -6.35 -22.13 -13.71
N LEU A 42 -5.61 -21.17 -14.30
CA LEU A 42 -4.31 -20.72 -13.81
C LEU A 42 -4.41 -19.59 -12.78
N LEU A 43 -5.53 -18.87 -12.75
CA LEU A 43 -5.69 -17.68 -11.91
C LEU A 43 -5.55 -18.01 -10.41
N GLU A 44 -6.17 -19.08 -9.94
CA GLU A 44 -6.11 -19.50 -8.53
C GLU A 44 -4.70 -19.95 -8.13
N ALA A 45 -4.04 -20.72 -9.00
CA ALA A 45 -2.68 -21.18 -8.78
C ALA A 45 -1.69 -20.00 -8.71
N LEU A 46 -1.78 -19.06 -9.66
CA LEU A 46 -0.94 -17.85 -9.67
C LEU A 46 -1.20 -16.96 -8.44
N PHE A 47 -2.46 -16.81 -8.04
CA PHE A 47 -2.81 -16.07 -6.83
C PHE A 47 -2.20 -16.72 -5.59
N MET A 48 -2.34 -18.05 -5.43
CA MET A 48 -1.80 -18.80 -4.30
C MET A 48 -0.27 -18.72 -4.26
N VAL A 49 0.41 -18.91 -5.39
CA VAL A 49 1.87 -18.79 -5.47
C VAL A 49 2.33 -17.37 -5.11
N SER A 50 1.66 -16.35 -5.63
CA SER A 50 1.98 -14.95 -5.30
C SER A 50 1.80 -14.66 -3.82
N PHE A 51 0.71 -15.14 -3.21
CA PHE A 51 0.46 -15.00 -1.78
C PHE A 51 1.52 -15.71 -0.93
N LEU A 52 1.91 -16.94 -1.29
CA LEU A 52 2.96 -17.69 -0.61
C LEU A 52 4.32 -17.00 -0.72
N LEU A 53 4.66 -16.44 -1.89
CA LEU A 53 5.91 -15.71 -2.09
C LEU A 53 5.95 -14.43 -1.25
N VAL A 54 4.87 -13.64 -1.24
CA VAL A 54 4.77 -12.43 -0.39
C VAL A 54 4.87 -12.81 1.09
N GLY A 55 4.15 -13.85 1.51
CA GLY A 55 4.22 -14.38 2.88
C GLY A 55 5.63 -14.82 3.26
N ALA A 56 6.32 -15.56 2.38
CA ALA A 56 7.69 -16.01 2.59
C ALA A 56 8.68 -14.84 2.72
N VAL A 57 8.53 -13.80 1.88
CA VAL A 57 9.33 -12.57 1.97
C VAL A 57 9.08 -11.86 3.30
N ILE A 58 7.83 -11.67 3.70
CA ILE A 58 7.48 -11.04 4.99
C ILE A 58 8.09 -11.82 6.15
N LEU A 59 7.96 -13.16 6.15
CA LEU A 59 8.54 -14.01 7.18
C LEU A 59 10.07 -13.94 7.19
N ALA A 60 10.73 -14.06 6.04
CA ALA A 60 12.19 -14.03 5.95
C ALA A 60 12.75 -12.69 6.46
N TYR A 61 12.18 -11.56 6.03
CA TYR A 61 12.61 -10.24 6.49
C TYR A 61 12.22 -9.98 7.96
N GLY A 62 11.04 -10.44 8.38
CA GLY A 62 10.58 -10.33 9.78
C GLY A 62 11.49 -11.09 10.73
N LEU A 63 11.85 -12.33 10.42
CA LEU A 63 12.79 -13.13 11.21
C LEU A 63 14.17 -12.48 11.29
N LYS A 64 14.66 -11.93 10.16
CA LYS A 64 15.94 -11.21 10.12
C LYS A 64 15.92 -9.93 10.96
N ALA A 65 14.79 -9.22 11.02
CA ALA A 65 14.65 -7.98 11.78
C ALA A 65 14.62 -8.19 13.30
N ARG A 66 14.37 -9.43 13.77
CA ARG A 66 14.27 -9.80 15.20
C ARG A 66 13.35 -8.83 15.99
N PRO A 67 12.07 -8.70 15.61
CA PRO A 67 11.13 -7.75 16.21
C PRO A 67 10.85 -8.08 17.69
N GLY A 68 10.50 -7.05 18.46
CA GLY A 68 10.11 -7.22 19.87
C GLY A 68 8.66 -7.69 19.99
N GLY A 69 8.27 -8.21 21.16
CA GLY A 69 6.91 -8.72 21.39
C GLY A 69 5.79 -7.71 21.07
N LEU A 70 5.99 -6.43 21.43
CA LEU A 70 5.04 -5.35 21.09
C LEU A 70 4.94 -5.12 19.56
N GLU A 71 6.06 -5.14 18.84
CA GLU A 71 6.08 -4.98 17.39
C GLU A 71 5.36 -6.15 16.70
N ILE A 72 5.59 -7.38 17.19
CA ILE A 72 4.88 -8.58 16.72
C ILE A 72 3.39 -8.43 17.00
N GLY A 73 2.99 -8.05 18.22
CA GLY A 73 1.59 -7.88 18.59
C GLY A 73 0.87 -6.83 17.74
N VAL A 74 1.50 -5.68 17.49
CA VAL A 74 0.95 -4.65 16.59
C VAL A 74 0.89 -5.15 15.15
N ALA A 75 1.91 -5.84 14.65
CA ALA A 75 1.91 -6.41 13.30
C ALA A 75 0.80 -7.45 13.12
N LEU A 76 0.60 -8.34 14.09
CA LEU A 76 -0.48 -9.33 14.07
C LEU A 76 -1.86 -8.68 14.15
N GLY A 77 -2.02 -7.64 14.98
CA GLY A 77 -3.27 -6.86 15.06
C GLY A 77 -3.59 -6.16 13.74
N VAL A 78 -2.61 -5.50 13.11
CA VAL A 78 -2.75 -4.92 11.78
C VAL A 78 -3.12 -5.99 10.75
N ALA A 79 -2.40 -7.11 10.72
CA ALA A 79 -2.68 -8.21 9.80
C ALA A 79 -4.11 -8.75 9.98
N ALA A 80 -4.57 -8.92 11.23
CA ALA A 80 -5.93 -9.36 11.51
C ALA A 80 -6.98 -8.37 10.98
N VAL A 81 -6.78 -7.06 11.16
CA VAL A 81 -7.69 -6.04 10.60
C VAL A 81 -7.70 -6.10 9.07
N TYR A 82 -6.54 -6.19 8.41
CA TYR A 82 -6.46 -6.34 6.96
C TYR A 82 -7.16 -7.60 6.47
N ILE A 83 -6.95 -8.74 7.13
CA ILE A 83 -7.63 -10.01 6.79
C ILE A 83 -9.14 -9.84 6.95
N LEU A 84 -9.62 -9.26 8.05
CA LEU A 84 -11.04 -9.04 8.31
C LEU A 84 -11.72 -8.12 7.29
N VAL A 85 -11.01 -7.12 6.77
CA VAL A 85 -11.50 -6.26 5.69
C VAL A 85 -11.48 -7.03 4.36
N PHE A 86 -10.36 -7.70 4.06
CA PHE A 86 -10.15 -8.45 2.82
C PHE A 86 -11.21 -9.55 2.61
N VAL A 87 -11.55 -10.33 3.66
CA VAL A 87 -12.56 -11.39 3.56
C VAL A 87 -13.99 -10.86 3.39
N ARG A 88 -14.24 -9.59 3.73
CA ARG A 88 -15.55 -8.94 3.57
C ARG A 88 -15.72 -8.23 2.22
N MET A 89 -14.63 -8.05 1.47
CA MET A 89 -14.69 -7.47 0.12
C MET A 89 -15.33 -8.47 -0.85
N ALA A 90 -16.31 -7.99 -1.58
CA ALA A 90 -17.18 -8.77 -2.44
C ALA A 90 -16.52 -9.08 -3.78
N THR A 91 -15.73 -8.14 -4.30
CA THR A 91 -15.13 -8.26 -5.64
C THR A 91 -13.61 -8.40 -5.59
N PRO A 92 -12.99 -9.11 -6.56
CA PRO A 92 -11.55 -9.13 -6.74
C PRO A 92 -10.94 -7.75 -6.99
N GLU A 93 -11.69 -6.86 -7.64
CA GLU A 93 -11.30 -5.48 -7.91
C GLU A 93 -11.09 -4.70 -6.59
N GLU A 94 -12.05 -4.74 -5.66
CA GLU A 94 -11.93 -4.10 -4.33
C GLU A 94 -10.69 -4.56 -3.56
N ARG A 95 -10.38 -5.87 -3.65
CA ARG A 95 -9.20 -6.46 -2.99
C ARG A 95 -7.89 -5.99 -3.61
N THR A 96 -7.89 -5.75 -4.91
CA THR A 96 -6.73 -5.25 -5.65
C THR A 96 -6.46 -3.80 -5.28
N HIS A 97 -7.51 -2.97 -5.24
CA HIS A 97 -7.46 -1.58 -4.77
C HIS A 97 -6.88 -1.46 -3.35
N LEU A 98 -7.29 -2.34 -2.44
CA LEU A 98 -6.74 -2.38 -1.07
C LEU A 98 -5.21 -2.52 -1.05
N ILE A 99 -4.66 -3.37 -1.93
CA ILE A 99 -3.23 -3.62 -2.02
C ILE A 99 -2.53 -2.47 -2.73
N GLU A 100 -3.02 -2.05 -3.90
CA GLU A 100 -2.41 -1.03 -4.75
C GLU A 100 -2.31 0.32 -4.02
N TYR A 101 -3.43 0.82 -3.50
CA TYR A 101 -3.48 2.10 -2.80
C TYR A 101 -2.89 2.01 -1.39
N GLY A 102 -2.88 0.82 -0.78
CA GLY A 102 -2.13 0.56 0.44
C GLY A 102 -0.62 0.73 0.24
N VAL A 103 -0.04 0.10 -0.79
CA VAL A 103 1.40 0.23 -1.11
C VAL A 103 1.75 1.65 -1.54
N LEU A 104 0.94 2.25 -2.42
CA LEU A 104 1.12 3.62 -2.88
C LEU A 104 1.21 4.62 -1.72
N SER A 105 0.23 4.55 -0.80
CA SER A 105 0.16 5.46 0.34
C SER A 105 1.31 5.27 1.34
N VAL A 106 1.81 4.04 1.54
CA VAL A 106 3.04 3.80 2.33
C VAL A 106 4.24 4.52 1.73
N PHE A 107 4.46 4.41 0.41
CA PHE A 107 5.59 5.07 -0.22
C PHE A 107 5.49 6.60 -0.15
N ILE A 108 4.31 7.15 -0.42
CA ILE A 108 4.07 8.60 -0.29
C ILE A 108 4.32 9.04 1.15
N TYR A 109 3.76 8.34 2.13
CA TYR A 109 3.91 8.69 3.55
C TYR A 109 5.37 8.63 4.01
N GLU A 110 6.10 7.57 3.68
CA GLU A 110 7.52 7.46 4.04
C GLU A 110 8.37 8.51 3.32
N ALA A 111 8.06 8.89 2.08
CA ALA A 111 8.75 9.97 1.36
C ALA A 111 8.53 11.33 2.04
N LEU A 112 7.28 11.63 2.40
CA LEU A 112 6.91 12.87 3.09
C LEU A 112 7.51 12.94 4.50
N LYS A 113 7.55 11.83 5.22
CA LYS A 113 8.18 11.71 6.54
C LYS A 113 9.71 11.87 6.46
N GLU A 114 10.35 11.29 5.45
CA GLU A 114 11.77 11.47 5.17
C GLU A 114 12.10 12.93 4.82
N ARG A 115 11.27 13.58 4.02
CA ARG A 115 11.40 15.02 3.72
C ARG A 115 11.28 15.88 4.99
N ALA A 116 10.32 15.56 5.84
CA ALA A 116 10.10 16.27 7.11
C ALA A 116 11.28 16.11 8.08
N SER A 117 11.88 14.91 8.17
CA SER A 117 13.05 14.68 9.04
C SER A 117 14.31 15.41 8.59
N HIS A 118 14.39 15.79 7.31
CA HIS A 118 15.50 16.57 6.73
C HIS A 118 15.22 18.09 6.71
N GLY A 119 14.35 18.58 7.60
CA GLY A 119 14.17 20.01 7.86
C GLY A 119 13.26 20.76 6.88
N ARG A 120 12.64 20.07 5.90
CA ARG A 120 11.61 20.69 5.06
C ARG A 120 10.25 20.65 5.73
N ARG A 121 9.50 21.74 5.60
CA ARG A 121 8.13 21.82 6.12
C ARG A 121 7.21 20.92 5.30
N VAL A 122 6.71 19.87 5.94
CA VAL A 122 5.61 19.03 5.44
C VAL A 122 4.55 18.98 6.54
N PRO A 123 3.48 19.77 6.44
CA PRO A 123 2.44 19.79 7.45
C PRO A 123 1.73 18.43 7.46
N VAL A 124 1.62 17.81 8.64
CA VAL A 124 0.91 16.55 8.89
C VAL A 124 1.13 15.50 7.77
N PRO A 125 2.35 14.92 7.64
CA PRO A 125 2.72 14.03 6.53
C PRO A 125 1.74 12.88 6.26
N ALA A 126 1.11 12.36 7.33
CA ALA A 126 0.10 11.31 7.24
C ALA A 126 -1.15 11.76 6.47
N LEU A 127 -1.70 12.94 6.80
CA LEU A 127 -2.89 13.47 6.13
C LEU A 127 -2.59 13.81 4.66
N VAL A 128 -1.43 14.41 4.40
CA VAL A 128 -1.00 14.72 3.04
C VAL A 128 -0.83 13.45 2.20
N ALA A 129 -0.31 12.36 2.79
CA ALA A 129 -0.18 11.08 2.09
C ALA A 129 -1.55 10.48 1.73
N VAL A 130 -2.51 10.50 2.66
CA VAL A 130 -3.87 10.03 2.39
C VAL A 130 -4.51 10.86 1.29
N ILE A 131 -4.47 12.19 1.38
CA ILE A 131 -5.05 13.08 0.36
C ILE A 131 -4.40 12.83 -1.01
N ALA A 132 -3.07 12.74 -1.07
CA ALA A 132 -2.37 12.50 -2.32
C ALA A 132 -2.75 11.15 -2.95
N ALA A 133 -2.80 10.07 -2.15
CA ALA A 133 -3.23 8.76 -2.63
C ALA A 133 -4.70 8.77 -3.08
N SER A 134 -5.59 9.43 -2.34
CA SER A 134 -7.00 9.61 -2.72
C SER A 134 -7.16 10.39 -4.02
N LEU A 135 -6.36 11.43 -4.26
CA LEU A 135 -6.37 12.17 -5.52
C LEU A 135 -5.89 11.33 -6.70
N ILE A 136 -4.86 10.50 -6.51
CA ILE A 136 -4.41 9.54 -7.52
C ILE A 136 -5.52 8.53 -7.82
N GLY A 137 -6.23 8.05 -6.78
CA GLY A 137 -7.37 7.15 -6.91
C GLY A 137 -8.58 7.79 -7.57
N LEU A 138 -8.79 9.08 -7.37
CA LEU A 138 -9.80 9.83 -8.10
C LEU A 138 -9.44 9.90 -9.59
N ILE A 139 -8.18 10.19 -9.92
CA ILE A 139 -7.71 10.19 -11.32
C ILE A 139 -7.90 8.81 -11.95
N ASP A 140 -7.59 7.75 -11.21
CA ASP A 140 -7.77 6.37 -11.65
C ASP A 140 -9.22 6.06 -12.05
N GLU A 141 -10.18 6.33 -11.17
CA GLU A 141 -11.60 6.13 -11.46
C GLU A 141 -12.09 7.00 -12.63
N ASN A 142 -11.56 8.22 -12.77
CA ASN A 142 -11.84 9.07 -13.92
C ASN A 142 -11.29 8.46 -15.22
N ILE A 143 -10.09 7.87 -15.23
CA ILE A 143 -9.53 7.18 -16.40
C ILE A 143 -10.42 5.98 -16.75
N GLN A 144 -10.81 5.20 -15.76
CA GLN A 144 -11.66 4.03 -15.96
C GLN A 144 -13.04 4.37 -16.51
N ALA A 145 -13.59 5.55 -16.19
CA ALA A 145 -14.85 6.03 -16.75
C ALA A 145 -14.83 6.13 -18.29
N TYR A 146 -13.65 6.26 -18.90
CA TYR A 146 -13.47 6.30 -20.36
C TYR A 146 -13.10 4.94 -20.96
N LEU A 147 -12.89 3.89 -20.14
CA LEU A 147 -12.56 2.56 -20.63
C LEU A 147 -13.85 1.80 -21.00
N PRO A 148 -13.91 1.16 -22.18
CA PRO A 148 -15.14 0.48 -22.63
C PRO A 148 -15.55 -0.71 -21.74
N ASN A 149 -14.60 -1.22 -20.94
CA ASN A 149 -14.75 -2.46 -20.20
C ASN A 149 -15.04 -2.22 -18.71
N ARG A 150 -15.17 -0.96 -18.25
CA ARG A 150 -15.39 -0.60 -16.85
C ARG A 150 -16.14 0.73 -16.74
N ALA A 151 -16.98 0.88 -15.73
CA ALA A 151 -17.65 2.14 -15.43
C ALA A 151 -17.04 2.72 -14.15
N TYR A 152 -17.14 4.04 -13.99
CA TYR A 152 -16.85 4.72 -12.73
C TYR A 152 -17.70 4.12 -11.61
N ASP A 153 -17.09 3.76 -10.47
CA ASP A 153 -17.80 3.31 -9.26
C ASP A 153 -17.30 4.12 -8.04
N GLU A 154 -18.17 4.93 -7.45
CA GLU A 154 -17.83 5.71 -6.25
C GLU A 154 -17.37 4.86 -5.06
N ARG A 155 -17.72 3.57 -5.02
CA ARG A 155 -17.25 2.65 -3.97
C ARG A 155 -15.76 2.34 -4.15
N ASP A 156 -15.27 2.26 -5.37
CA ASP A 156 -13.84 2.02 -5.62
C ASP A 156 -13.00 3.21 -5.12
N LEU A 157 -13.48 4.44 -5.34
CA LEU A 157 -12.88 5.63 -4.74
C LEU A 157 -12.85 5.56 -3.21
N LEU A 158 -13.94 5.12 -2.58
CA LEU A 158 -14.00 4.95 -1.12
C LEU A 158 -13.00 3.90 -0.63
N PHE A 159 -12.87 2.77 -1.34
CA PHE A 159 -11.89 1.74 -1.02
C PHE A 159 -10.45 2.23 -1.16
N ASN A 160 -10.16 3.07 -2.16
CA ASN A 160 -8.84 3.69 -2.34
C ASN A 160 -8.49 4.59 -1.14
N VAL A 161 -9.46 5.37 -0.67
CA VAL A 161 -9.28 6.19 0.55
C VAL A 161 -9.11 5.31 1.78
N LEU A 162 -9.94 4.27 1.95
CA LEU A 162 -9.84 3.34 3.07
C LEU A 162 -8.48 2.65 3.11
N ALA A 163 -7.99 2.18 1.96
CA ALA A 163 -6.68 1.57 1.82
C ALA A 163 -5.56 2.53 2.23
N ALA A 164 -5.63 3.78 1.76
CA ALA A 164 -4.67 4.81 2.12
C ALA A 164 -4.65 5.10 3.63
N VAL A 165 -5.82 5.25 4.25
CA VAL A 165 -5.94 5.47 5.70
C VAL A 165 -5.38 4.29 6.48
N MET A 166 -5.81 3.06 6.15
CA MET A 166 -5.38 1.84 6.84
C MET A 166 -3.87 1.67 6.76
N ALA A 167 -3.27 1.90 5.60
CA ALA A 167 -1.84 1.74 5.36
C ALA A 167 -1.00 2.79 6.11
N VAL A 168 -1.40 4.06 6.06
CA VAL A 168 -0.71 5.14 6.79
C VAL A 168 -0.80 4.92 8.30
N VAL A 169 -1.99 4.60 8.82
CA VAL A 169 -2.19 4.31 10.26
C VAL A 169 -1.37 3.09 10.69
N SER A 170 -1.34 2.03 9.89
CA SER A 170 -0.53 0.84 10.17
C SER A 170 0.97 1.16 10.20
N SER A 171 1.46 1.96 9.26
CA SER A 171 2.86 2.42 9.24
C SER A 171 3.19 3.26 10.47
N MET A 172 2.27 4.12 10.91
CA MET A 172 2.41 4.90 12.15
C MET A 172 2.46 3.99 13.38
N ALA A 173 1.53 3.05 13.52
CA ALA A 173 1.46 2.12 14.65
C ALA A 173 2.73 1.27 14.77
N LEU A 174 3.20 0.70 13.66
CA LEU A 174 4.45 -0.08 13.62
C LEU A 174 5.68 0.79 13.91
N SER A 175 5.72 2.03 13.40
CA SER A 175 6.80 2.97 13.71
C SER A 175 6.83 3.33 15.19
N TYR A 176 5.66 3.49 15.81
CA TYR A 176 5.53 3.77 17.25
C TYR A 176 5.99 2.58 18.10
N ALA A 177 5.54 1.37 17.79
CA ALA A 177 5.95 0.14 18.47
C ALA A 177 7.47 -0.06 18.43
N ARG A 178 8.09 0.15 17.27
CA ARG A 178 9.56 0.08 17.11
C ARG A 178 10.29 1.11 17.97
N ARG A 179 9.83 2.36 18.00
CA ARG A 179 10.44 3.41 18.84
C ARG A 179 10.27 3.14 20.33
N TRP A 180 9.15 2.57 20.74
CA TRP A 180 8.90 2.23 22.14
C TRP A 180 9.91 1.19 22.65
N ARG A 181 10.25 0.19 21.84
CA ARG A 181 11.30 -0.79 22.17
C ARG A 181 12.65 -0.12 22.43
N PHE A 182 13.11 0.74 21.51
CA PHE A 182 14.40 1.42 21.66
C PHE A 182 14.50 2.30 22.91
N ARG A 183 13.37 2.83 23.40
CA ARG A 183 13.35 3.66 24.62
C ARG A 183 13.39 2.86 25.93
N ASN A 184 12.98 1.59 25.91
CA ASN A 184 12.75 0.79 27.12
C ASN A 184 13.66 -0.45 27.21
N THR A 185 14.70 -0.54 26.38
CA THR A 185 15.72 -1.60 26.51
C THR A 185 16.91 -0.97 27.26
N PRO A 186 17.14 -1.29 28.55
CA PRO A 186 18.36 -0.86 29.24
C PRO A 186 19.59 -1.55 28.62
N ASP A 187 20.70 -0.80 28.52
CA ASP A 187 22.01 -1.30 28.07
C ASP A 187 22.52 -2.46 28.94
#